data_AF-A0A315AL32-F1
#
_entry.id   AF-A0A315AL32-F1
#
_cell.length_a   1.000
_cell.length_b   1.000
_cell.length_c   1.000
_cell.angle_alpha   90.00
_cell.angle_beta   90.00
_cell.angle_gamma   90.00
#
_symmetry.space_group_name_H-M   'P 1'
#
loop_
_entity.id
_entity.type
_entity.pdbx_description
1 polymer ?
#
loop_
_entity_poly.entity_id
_entity_poly.type
_entity_poly.pdbx_seq_one_letter_code
_entity_poly.pdbx_strand_id
1 'polypeptide(L)' 'METVIHVQVKSVYGNTLIYPINQAAQLIANIAGTKTLSRANLATAQQLGFQIQEVPAIQLAGVL' A
#
# COMPACT_ATOMS: atom_id res chain seq x y z
N MET A 1 6.74 12.68 -11.91
CA MET A 1 6.00 12.58 -10.64
C MET A 1 5.28 11.25 -10.63
N GLU A 2 5.38 10.49 -9.55
CA GLU A 2 4.64 9.23 -9.38
C GLU A 2 3.24 9.57 -8.84
N THR A 3 2.19 9.26 -9.61
CA THR A 3 0.79 9.55 -9.26
C THR A 3 0.03 8.31 -8.82
N VAL A 4 0.68 7.15 -8.82
CA VAL A 4 0.11 5.87 -8.42
C VAL A 4 0.73 5.47 -7.08
N ILE A 5 -0.10 5.01 -6.15
CA ILE A 5 0.30 4.41 -4.89
C ILE A 5 0.10 2.90 -5.04
N HIS A 6 1.20 2.16 -4.95
CA HIS A 6 1.17 0.70 -4.93
C HIS A 6 1.03 0.20 -3.51
N VAL A 7 0.06 -0.66 -3.29
CA VAL A 7 -0.19 -1.30 -1.99
C VAL A 7 -0.27 -2.81 -2.12
N GLN A 8 0.06 -3.51 -1.04
CA GLN A 8 -0.17 -4.94 -0.94
C GLN A 8 -1.05 -5.21 0.28
N VAL A 9 -2.15 -5.93 0.09
CA VAL A 9 -3.01 -6.38 1.18
C VAL A 9 -2.51 -7.72 1.68
N LYS A 10 -2.33 -7.86 3.00
CA LYS A 10 -1.90 -9.12 3.62
C LYS A 10 -2.71 -9.38 4.89
N SER A 11 -3.15 -10.61 5.07
CA SER A 11 -3.69 -11.06 6.35
C SER A 11 -2.56 -11.58 7.25
N VAL A 12 -2.39 -10.98 8.42
CA VAL A 12 -1.35 -11.33 9.39
C VAL A 12 -2.03 -11.56 10.74
N TYR A 13 -2.00 -12.80 11.22
CA TYR A 13 -2.66 -13.22 12.46
C TYR A 13 -4.14 -12.79 12.55
N GLY A 14 -4.88 -12.90 11.43
CA GLY A 14 -6.29 -12.50 11.35
C GLY A 14 -6.54 -11.02 11.09
N ASN A 15 -5.50 -10.17 11.11
CA ASN A 15 -5.62 -8.75 10.80
C ASN A 15 -5.32 -8.48 9.33
N THR A 16 -6.20 -7.74 8.66
CA THR A 16 -5.93 -7.26 7.29
C THR A 16 -5.09 -6.00 7.35
N LEU A 17 -3.85 -6.09 6.88
CA LEU A 17 -2.89 -4.99 6.83
C LEU A 17 -2.65 -4.58 5.38
N ILE A 18 -2.50 -3.28 5.14
CA ILE A 18 -2.22 -2.72 3.81
C ILE A 18 -0.82 -2.13 3.83
N TYR A 19 0.11 -2.77 3.14
CA TYR A 19 1.51 -2.36 3.12
C TYR A 19 1.77 -1.38 1.97
N PRO A 20 2.48 -0.26 2.21
CA PRO A 20 2.98 0.59 1.13
C PRO A 20 4.10 -0.13 0.38
N ILE A 21 4.08 -0.09 -0.95
CA ILE A 21 5.06 -0.80 -1.80
C ILE A 21 6.01 0.15 -2.53
N ASN A 22 5.52 1.30 -2.99
CA ASN A 22 6.34 2.31 -3.66
C ASN A 22 6.58 3.54 -2.76
N GLN A 23 7.44 4.44 -3.25
CA GLN A 23 7.85 5.62 -2.51
C GLN A 23 6.66 6.54 -2.19
N ALA A 24 5.75 6.75 -3.13
CA ALA A 24 4.53 7.53 -2.91
C ALA A 24 3.69 6.96 -1.76
N ALA A 25 3.44 5.65 -1.74
CA ALA A 25 2.71 4.99 -0.65
C ALA A 25 3.42 5.14 0.70
N GLN A 26 4.75 5.02 0.71
CA GLN A 26 5.56 5.15 1.92
C GLN A 26 5.49 6.57 2.51
N LEU A 27 5.46 7.60 1.66
CA LEU A 27 5.30 8.98 2.11
C LEU A 27 3.93 9.20 2.77
N ILE A 28 2.85 8.65 2.21
CA ILE A 28 1.52 8.72 2.84
C ILE A 28 1.53 8.03 4.21
N ALA A 29 2.16 6.85 4.32
CA ALA A 29 2.28 6.14 5.59
C ALA A 29 3.07 6.96 6.62
N ASN A 30 4.16 7.60 6.19
CA ASN A 30 4.98 8.47 7.04
C ASN A 30 4.20 9.70 7.53
N ILE A 31 3.43 10.37 6.65
CA ILE A 31 2.56 11.49 7.03
C ILE A 31 1.52 11.03 8.06
N ALA A 32 0.95 9.84 7.89
CA ALA A 32 0.00 9.25 8.82
C ALA A 32 0.65 8.73 10.12
N GLY A 33 1.98 8.73 10.24
CA GLY A 33 2.70 8.19 11.40
C GLY A 33 2.59 6.67 11.56
N THR A 34 2.42 5.93 10.46
CA THR A 34 2.17 4.48 10.47
C THR A 34 3.09 3.73 9.53
N LYS A 35 3.26 2.42 9.76
CA LYS A 35 4.01 1.51 8.87
C LYS A 35 3.12 0.88 7.79
N THR A 36 1.81 0.87 8.03
CA THR A 36 0.79 0.29 7.15
C THR A 36 -0.31 1.31 6.96
N LEU A 37 -0.92 1.31 5.79
CA LEU A 37 -2.03 2.20 5.46
C LEU A 37 -3.36 1.60 5.96
N SER A 38 -4.29 2.49 6.28
CA SER A 38 -5.70 2.16 6.47
C SER A 38 -6.51 2.55 5.22
N ARG A 39 -7.75 2.06 5.13
CA ARG A 39 -8.69 2.51 4.09
C ARG A 39 -8.90 4.04 4.11
N ALA A 40 -8.90 4.65 5.30
CA ALA A 40 -9.02 6.09 5.44
C ALA A 40 -7.83 6.82 4.81
N ASN A 41 -6.60 6.34 5.03
CA ASN A 41 -5.41 6.94 4.40
C ASN A 41 -5.46 6.85 2.87
N LEU A 42 -5.92 5.71 2.32
CA LEU A 42 -6.08 5.54 0.87
C LEU A 42 -7.15 6.46 0.29
N ALA A 43 -8.27 6.61 0.98
CA ALA A 43 -9.33 7.54 0.57
C ALA A 43 -8.83 8.99 0.56
N THR A 44 -8.09 9.41 1.60
CA THR A 44 -7.45 10.73 1.62
C THR A 44 -6.44 10.89 0.48
N ALA A 45 -5.63 9.87 0.19
CA ALA A 45 -4.69 9.93 -0.92
C ALA A 45 -5.42 10.07 -2.29
N GLN A 46 -6.55 9.39 -2.47
CA GLN A 46 -7.40 9.58 -3.66
C GLN A 46 -7.94 11.01 -3.77
N GLN A 47 -8.38 11.61 -2.65
CA GLN A 47 -8.82 13.00 -2.62
C GLN A 47 -7.70 14.00 -2.98
N LEU A 48 -6.44 13.65 -2.69
CA LEU A 48 -5.26 14.41 -3.09
C LEU A 48 -4.86 14.19 -4.56
N GLY A 49 -5.54 13.29 -5.28
CA GLY A 49 -5.31 13.02 -6.70
C GLY A 49 -4.45 11.80 -7.01
N PHE A 50 -4.12 10.97 -6.03
CA PHE A 50 -3.41 9.72 -6.27
C PHE A 50 -4.35 8.61 -6.76
N GLN A 51 -3.85 7.79 -7.68
CA GLN A 51 -4.46 6.52 -8.04
C GLN A 51 -3.94 5.43 -7.11
N ILE A 52 -4.81 4.52 -6.66
CA ILE A 52 -4.40 3.39 -5.81
C ILE A 52 -4.44 2.13 -6.64
N GLN A 53 -3.36 1.36 -6.63
CA GLN A 53 -3.29 0.08 -7.29
C GLN A 53 -2.76 -0.98 -6.32
N GLU A 54 -3.51 -2.07 -6.18
CA GLU A 54 -3.03 -3.23 -5.45
C GLU A 54 -2.07 -4.02 -6.33
N VAL A 55 -0.91 -4.39 -5.77
CA VAL A 55 0.06 -5.27 -6.42
C VAL A 55 0.05 -6.64 -5.75
N PRO A 56 0.00 -7.73 -6.52
CA PRO A 56 0.04 -9.07 -5.94
C PRO A 56 1.40 -9.31 -5.28
N ALA A 57 1.39 -10.07 -4.17
CA ALA A 57 2.63 -10.63 -3.65
C ALA A 57 3.23 -11.54 -4.74
N ILE A 58 4.45 -11.26 -5.19
CA ILE A 58 5.12 -12.12 -6.17
C ILE A 58 5.18 -13.54 -5.60
N GLN A 59 4.56 -14.49 -6.30
CA GLN A 59 4.76 -15.91 -6.09
C GLN A 59 5.84 -16.38 -7.06
N LEU A 60 7.03 -16.62 -6.53
CA LEU A 60 8.09 -17.32 -7.25
C LEU A 60 7.72 -18.81 -7.32
N ALA A 61 6.79 -19.17 -8.20
CA ALA A 61 6.58 -20.57 -8.52
C ALA A 61 7.80 -21.09 -9.31
N GLY A 62 8.59 -21.98 -8.72
CA GLY A 62 9.59 -22.78 -9.45
C GLY A 62 11.05 -22.33 -9.40
N VAL A 63 11.46 -21.52 -8.42
CA VAL A 63 12.89 -21.37 -8.09
C VAL A 63 13.15 -22.13 -6.80
N LEU A 64 13.29 -23.46 -6.92
CA LEU A 64 14.08 -24.41 -6.10
C LEU A 64 13.81 -25.83 -6.60
#